data_AF-A5DD94-F1
#
_entry.id   AF-A5DD94-F1
#
_cell.length_a   1.000
_cell.length_b   1.000
_cell.length_c   1.000
_cell.angle_alpha   90.00
_cell.angle_beta   90.00
_cell.angle_gamma   90.00
#
_symmetry.space_group_name_H-M   'P 1'
#
loop_
_entity.id
_entity.type
_entity.pdbx_description
1 polymer ?
#
loop_
_entity_poly.entity_id
_entity_poly.type
_entity_poly.pdbx_seq_one_letter_code
_entity_poly.pdbx_strand_id
1 'polypeptide(L)'
;MCEKVLQLKEGAQVMFIKNVQDLVNGSIGNVVCFSTPKLWEATENGYRYDRLDVSEPQIVAELRLLSSRVGRPEVQWGPDEMQLYNSIPYDRKSMFESLLNLAGKEFENDLLPIVKFKLGDRNEIVKLIPKEEFIIDIVPNASSPSNQIVRTQLPLLLSWAMSIHKAQGQTIDRLRIDLRKVFEKGQVYVALSRAINKEHLEILNFDPHRITTSQEVKRFYKGLEQVQH
;
A
#
# COMPACT_ATOMS: atom_id res chain seq x y z
N MET A 1 -13.30 6.99 7.72
CA MET A 1 -12.63 8.26 7.40
C MET A 1 -11.93 8.09 6.07
N CYS A 2 -12.36 8.81 5.05
CA CYS A 2 -11.67 8.94 3.77
C CYS A 2 -11.25 10.41 3.72
N GLU A 3 -9.96 10.69 3.71
CA GLU A 3 -9.46 12.08 3.69
C GLU A 3 -9.86 12.76 2.37
N LYS A 4 -10.12 14.07 2.43
CA LYS A 4 -10.49 14.86 1.24
C LYS A 4 -9.34 14.91 0.23
N VAL A 5 -8.11 14.83 0.72
CA VAL A 5 -6.88 14.83 -0.07
C VAL A 5 -5.98 13.73 0.48
N LEU A 6 -5.49 12.84 -0.39
CA LEU A 6 -4.50 11.84 -0.03
C LEU A 6 -3.11 12.38 -0.38
N GLN A 7 -2.29 12.66 0.62
CA GLN A 7 -0.88 13.02 0.43
C GLN A 7 -0.02 11.78 0.63
N LEU A 8 0.72 11.40 -0.41
CA LEU A 8 1.66 10.29 -0.38
C LEU A 8 3.08 10.83 -0.44
N LYS A 9 3.99 10.10 0.21
CA LYS A 9 5.43 10.32 0.12
C LYS A 9 6.14 8.98 -0.01
N GLU A 10 7.39 9.02 -0.42
CA GLU A 10 8.24 7.83 -0.41
C GLU A 10 8.32 7.21 0.99
N GLY A 11 8.27 5.88 1.04
CA GLY A 11 8.25 5.10 2.27
C GLY A 11 6.91 5.09 3.01
N ALA A 12 5.89 5.82 2.55
CA ALA A 12 4.56 5.77 3.17
C ALA A 12 4.00 4.34 3.10
N GLN A 13 3.52 3.82 4.24
CA GLN A 13 2.78 2.57 4.28
C GLN A 13 1.34 2.83 3.84
N VAL A 14 0.88 2.05 2.87
CA VAL A 14 -0.45 2.16 2.27
C VAL A 14 -1.16 0.82 2.27
N MET A 15 -2.49 0.85 2.24
CA MET A 15 -3.37 -0.29 2.08
C MET A 15 -4.16 -0.13 0.79
N PHE A 16 -4.18 -1.17 -0.04
CA PHE A 16 -5.01 -1.24 -1.23
C PHE A 16 -6.46 -1.54 -0.85
N ILE A 17 -7.43 -0.86 -1.49
CA ILE A 17 -8.85 -0.93 -1.10
C ILE A 17 -9.79 -1.47 -2.19
N LYS A 18 -9.25 -2.00 -3.29
CA LYS A 18 -10.01 -2.72 -4.31
C LYS A 18 -9.61 -4.20 -4.36
N ASN A 19 -10.44 -5.01 -4.99
CA ASN A 19 -10.07 -6.36 -5.40
C ASN A 19 -9.76 -6.34 -6.89
N VAL A 20 -8.55 -6.70 -7.24
CA VAL A 20 -8.06 -6.90 -8.61
C VAL A 20 -7.30 -8.23 -8.65
N GLN A 21 -6.93 -8.70 -9.83
CA GLN A 21 -6.38 -10.06 -10.01
C GLN A 21 -5.24 -10.42 -9.03
N ASP A 22 -4.30 -9.50 -8.79
CA ASP A 22 -3.12 -9.75 -7.94
C ASP A 22 -3.18 -9.07 -6.57
N LEU A 23 -4.17 -8.20 -6.31
CA LEU A 23 -4.27 -7.45 -5.05
C LEU A 23 -5.69 -7.51 -4.51
N VAL A 24 -5.79 -7.73 -3.20
CA VAL A 24 -7.08 -7.80 -2.50
C VAL A 24 -7.24 -6.59 -1.59
N ASN A 25 -8.48 -6.30 -1.20
CA ASN A 25 -8.77 -5.30 -0.19
C ASN A 25 -8.04 -5.66 1.10
N GLY A 26 -7.16 -4.77 1.57
CA GLY A 26 -6.31 -5.01 2.73
C GLY A 26 -4.85 -5.32 2.39
N SER A 27 -4.49 -5.51 1.11
CA SER A 27 -3.08 -5.67 0.72
C SER A 27 -2.25 -4.46 1.16
N ILE A 28 -1.22 -4.71 1.97
CA ILE A 28 -0.32 -3.69 2.51
C ILE A 28 0.89 -3.54 1.60
N GLY A 29 1.27 -2.29 1.35
CA GLY A 29 2.46 -1.97 0.58
C GLY A 29 3.15 -0.69 1.05
N ASN A 30 4.33 -0.44 0.50
CA ASN A 30 5.12 0.76 0.73
C ASN A 30 5.29 1.51 -0.57
N VAL A 31 5.07 2.82 -0.56
CA VAL A 31 5.36 3.69 -1.70
C VAL A 31 6.86 3.73 -1.92
N VAL A 32 7.32 3.33 -3.10
CA VAL A 32 8.74 3.30 -3.47
C VAL A 32 9.17 4.68 -3.97
N CYS A 33 8.49 5.16 -5.01
CA CYS A 33 8.68 6.45 -5.68
C CYS A 33 7.43 6.76 -6.52
N PHE A 34 7.51 7.74 -7.41
CA PHE A 34 6.41 8.14 -8.30
C PHE A 34 6.85 8.09 -9.76
N SER A 35 5.94 7.77 -10.67
CA SER A 35 6.21 7.79 -12.11
C SER A 35 4.95 8.12 -12.89
N THR A 36 5.10 8.54 -14.14
CA THR A 36 3.98 8.61 -15.08
C THR A 36 3.73 7.23 -15.69
N PRO A 37 2.50 6.94 -16.18
CA PRO A 37 2.21 5.67 -16.85
C PRO A 37 3.21 5.31 -17.95
N LYS A 38 3.54 6.29 -18.80
CA LYS A 38 4.41 6.09 -19.96
C LYS A 38 5.88 5.90 -19.55
N LEU A 39 6.36 6.63 -18.54
CA LEU A 39 7.70 6.42 -18.01
C LEU A 39 7.82 5.06 -17.32
N TRP A 40 6.81 4.65 -16.56
CA TRP A 40 6.79 3.34 -15.90
C TRP A 40 6.79 2.19 -16.92
N GLU A 41 5.94 2.24 -17.94
CA GLU A 41 5.91 1.23 -19.01
C GLU A 41 7.27 1.13 -19.73
N ALA A 42 7.90 2.27 -20.04
CA ALA A 42 9.24 2.29 -20.63
C ALA A 42 10.30 1.70 -19.68
N THR A 43 10.15 1.93 -18.38
CA THR A 43 11.05 1.41 -17.35
C THR A 43 10.92 -0.11 -17.23
N GLU A 44 9.71 -0.66 -17.13
CA GLU A 44 9.48 -2.10 -17.08
C GLU A 44 10.05 -2.82 -18.31
N ASN A 45 9.81 -2.25 -19.50
CA ASN A 45 10.35 -2.76 -20.76
C ASN A 45 11.88 -2.67 -20.83
N GLY A 46 12.45 -1.57 -20.32
CA GLY A 46 13.89 -1.32 -20.37
C GLY A 46 14.70 -2.20 -19.42
N TYR A 47 14.22 -2.42 -18.19
CA TYR A 47 14.89 -3.28 -17.23
C TYR A 47 14.73 -4.77 -17.57
N ARG A 48 13.71 -5.13 -18.36
CA ARG A 48 13.19 -6.51 -18.48
C ARG A 48 12.70 -6.98 -17.10
N TYR A 49 11.49 -7.52 -17.03
CA TYR A 49 10.80 -7.81 -15.76
C TYR A 49 11.65 -8.56 -14.71
N ASP A 50 12.66 -9.33 -15.14
CA ASP A 50 13.61 -10.07 -14.29
C ASP A 50 14.66 -9.21 -13.58
N ARG A 51 14.93 -7.97 -14.03
CA ARG A 51 15.96 -7.09 -13.43
C ARG A 51 15.39 -5.92 -12.63
N LEU A 52 14.06 -5.79 -12.54
CA LEU A 52 13.41 -4.74 -11.77
C LEU A 52 13.11 -5.21 -10.34
N ASP A 53 14.16 -5.63 -9.62
CA ASP A 53 14.02 -6.05 -8.23
C ASP A 53 14.15 -4.84 -7.29
N VAL A 54 13.01 -4.35 -6.79
CA VAL A 54 12.96 -3.26 -5.80
C VAL A 54 13.37 -3.68 -4.39
N SER A 55 13.77 -4.94 -4.19
CA SER A 55 14.51 -5.35 -2.99
C SER A 55 15.95 -4.84 -3.04
N GLU A 56 16.49 -4.60 -4.24
CA GLU A 56 17.82 -4.05 -4.45
C GLU A 56 17.84 -2.52 -4.22
N PRO A 57 18.66 -2.00 -3.28
CA PRO A 57 18.74 -0.57 -3.01
C PRO A 57 19.15 0.25 -4.24
N GLN A 58 19.97 -0.32 -5.13
CA GLN A 58 20.42 0.34 -6.36
C GLN A 58 19.24 0.57 -7.32
N ILE A 59 18.39 -0.42 -7.54
CA ILE A 59 17.21 -0.28 -8.41
C ILE A 59 16.26 0.77 -7.84
N VAL A 60 16.03 0.77 -6.53
CA VAL A 60 15.19 1.79 -5.88
C VAL A 60 15.79 3.19 -6.06
N ALA A 61 17.11 3.34 -5.95
CA ALA A 61 17.78 4.62 -6.18
C ALA A 61 17.65 5.08 -7.64
N GLU A 62 17.83 4.19 -8.60
CA GLU A 62 17.64 4.46 -10.03
C GLU A 62 16.19 4.91 -10.34
N LEU A 63 15.18 4.24 -9.78
CA LEU A 63 13.77 4.62 -9.91
C LEU A 63 13.47 6.00 -9.30
N ARG A 64 14.04 6.31 -8.13
CA ARG A 64 13.91 7.62 -7.49
C ARG A 64 14.57 8.72 -8.32
N LEU A 65 15.72 8.43 -8.92
CA LEU A 65 16.37 9.36 -9.84
C LEU A 65 15.47 9.66 -11.04
N LEU A 66 14.89 8.63 -11.68
CA LEU A 66 13.92 8.85 -12.76
C LEU A 66 12.71 9.69 -12.30
N SER A 67 12.16 9.37 -11.12
CA SER A 67 11.06 10.10 -10.49
C SER A 67 11.38 11.59 -10.32
N SER A 68 12.57 11.91 -9.82
CA SER A 68 13.02 13.29 -9.58
C SER A 68 13.21 14.11 -10.86
N ARG A 69 13.31 13.44 -12.02
CA ARG A 69 13.54 14.05 -13.34
C ARG A 69 12.26 14.26 -14.16
N VAL A 70 11.11 13.77 -13.66
CA VAL A 70 9.82 13.98 -14.33
C VAL A 70 9.53 15.48 -14.47
N GLY A 71 9.29 15.93 -15.71
CA GLY A 71 9.02 17.34 -16.02
C GLY A 71 10.22 18.27 -15.94
N ARG A 72 11.44 17.72 -15.85
CA ARG A 72 12.67 18.48 -15.59
C ARG A 72 13.79 18.13 -16.59
N PRO A 73 13.75 18.69 -17.81
CA PRO A 73 14.69 18.32 -18.87
C PRO A 73 16.12 18.84 -18.67
N GLU A 74 16.31 19.93 -17.92
CA GLU A 74 17.59 20.68 -17.88
C GLU A 74 18.22 20.80 -16.47
N VAL A 75 17.83 19.96 -15.51
CA VAL A 75 18.32 20.10 -14.13
C VAL A 75 19.80 19.73 -14.00
N GLN A 76 20.60 20.60 -13.38
CA GLN A 76 21.98 20.34 -13.01
C GLN A 76 22.06 19.14 -12.05
N TRP A 77 23.00 18.23 -12.29
CA TRP A 77 23.21 17.05 -11.46
C TRP A 77 23.74 17.44 -10.09
N GLY A 78 23.07 16.97 -9.04
CA GLY A 78 23.64 16.99 -7.69
C GLY A 78 24.82 16.00 -7.57
N PRO A 79 25.71 16.17 -6.57
CA PRO A 79 26.84 15.26 -6.36
C PRO A 79 26.39 13.81 -6.15
N ASP A 80 25.34 13.59 -5.35
CA ASP A 80 24.81 12.25 -5.07
C ASP A 80 24.15 11.61 -6.30
N GLU A 81 23.41 12.40 -7.09
CA GLU A 81 22.77 11.93 -8.32
C GLU A 81 23.81 11.56 -9.38
N MET A 82 24.88 12.35 -9.49
CA MET A 82 25.98 12.07 -10.41
C MET A 82 26.74 10.80 -10.00
N GLN A 83 26.96 10.61 -8.71
CA GLN A 83 27.55 9.37 -8.20
C GLN A 83 26.67 8.16 -8.50
N LEU A 84 25.36 8.27 -8.26
CA LEU A 84 24.39 7.23 -8.60
C LEU A 84 24.42 6.91 -10.11
N TYR A 85 24.30 7.91 -10.97
CA TYR A 85 24.33 7.75 -12.42
C TYR A 85 25.65 7.11 -12.91
N ASN A 86 26.78 7.45 -12.30
CA ASN A 86 28.07 6.85 -12.61
C ASN A 86 28.19 5.40 -12.13
N SER A 87 27.44 4.99 -11.10
CA SER A 87 27.39 3.61 -10.60
C SER A 87 26.52 2.68 -11.44
N ILE A 88 25.71 3.21 -12.38
CA ILE A 88 24.85 2.41 -13.26
C ILE A 88 25.72 1.56 -14.19
N PRO A 89 25.48 0.23 -14.28
CA PRO A 89 26.21 -0.66 -15.17
C PRO A 89 26.21 -0.20 -16.62
N TYR A 90 27.36 -0.35 -17.29
CA TYR A 90 27.58 0.15 -18.65
C TYR A 90 26.59 -0.44 -19.67
N ASP A 91 26.21 -1.72 -19.51
CA ASP A 91 25.26 -2.42 -20.39
C ASP A 91 23.84 -1.84 -20.32
N ARG A 92 23.49 -1.14 -19.24
CA ARG A 92 22.17 -0.51 -19.04
C ARG A 92 22.18 1.00 -19.20
N LYS A 93 23.35 1.63 -19.27
CA LYS A 93 23.51 3.09 -19.24
C LYS A 93 22.78 3.81 -20.37
N SER A 94 22.89 3.31 -21.60
CA SER A 94 22.19 3.89 -22.76
C SER A 94 20.66 3.82 -22.65
N MET A 95 20.13 2.72 -22.10
CA MET A 95 18.72 2.58 -21.81
C MET A 95 18.29 3.58 -20.73
N PHE A 96 19.07 3.69 -19.66
CA PHE A 96 18.78 4.61 -18.56
C PHE A 96 18.78 6.09 -19.01
N GLU A 97 19.71 6.48 -19.87
CA GLU A 97 19.72 7.82 -20.50
C GLU A 97 18.46 8.09 -21.33
N SER A 98 17.96 7.08 -22.03
CA SER A 98 16.72 7.19 -22.78
C SER A 98 15.52 7.41 -21.84
N LEU A 99 15.51 6.73 -20.68
CA LEU A 99 14.49 6.94 -19.64
C LEU A 99 14.59 8.32 -18.99
N LEU A 100 15.79 8.84 -18.72
CA LEU A 100 15.98 10.20 -18.20
C LEU A 100 15.45 11.26 -19.16
N ASN A 101 15.72 11.12 -20.47
CA ASN A 101 15.19 12.00 -21.50
C ASN A 101 13.66 11.91 -21.60
N LEU A 102 13.09 10.70 -21.47
CA LEU A 102 11.65 10.51 -21.42
C LEU A 102 11.07 11.21 -20.18
N ALA A 103 11.63 10.98 -18.98
CA ALA A 103 11.18 11.62 -17.75
C ALA A 103 11.15 13.16 -17.87
N GLY A 104 12.19 13.76 -18.45
CA GLY A 104 12.24 15.21 -18.67
C GLY A 104 11.13 15.77 -19.58
N LYS A 105 10.45 14.93 -20.37
CA LYS A 105 9.34 15.30 -21.27
C LYS A 105 7.95 14.98 -20.70
N GLU A 106 7.87 14.26 -19.58
CA GLU A 106 6.63 13.90 -18.91
C GLU A 106 6.18 14.99 -17.92
N PHE A 107 4.97 14.93 -17.37
CA PHE A 107 4.41 15.99 -16.53
C PHE A 107 4.26 15.58 -15.07
N GLU A 108 4.64 16.46 -14.13
CA GLU A 108 4.52 16.21 -12.68
C GLU A 108 3.06 15.93 -12.25
N ASN A 109 2.07 16.48 -12.97
CA ASN A 109 0.63 16.26 -12.68
C ASN A 109 0.16 14.81 -12.94
N ASP A 110 0.92 14.05 -13.73
CA ASP A 110 0.61 12.66 -14.10
C ASP A 110 1.34 11.65 -13.20
N LEU A 111 2.02 12.12 -12.15
CA LEU A 111 2.71 11.26 -11.20
C LEU A 111 1.71 10.39 -10.43
N LEU A 112 1.95 9.08 -10.50
CA LEU A 112 1.24 8.05 -9.77
C LEU A 112 2.22 7.27 -8.88
N PRO A 113 1.77 6.77 -7.72
CA PRO A 113 2.65 6.07 -6.82
C PRO A 113 3.01 4.68 -7.37
N ILE A 114 4.30 4.36 -7.35
CA ILE A 114 4.80 3.00 -7.48
C ILE A 114 4.80 2.39 -6.09
N VAL A 115 4.05 1.31 -5.91
CA VAL A 115 3.88 0.67 -4.61
C VAL A 115 4.41 -0.75 -4.66
N LYS A 116 5.24 -1.08 -3.68
CA LYS A 116 5.71 -2.44 -3.41
C LYS A 116 4.77 -3.09 -2.41
N PHE A 117 3.94 -4.02 -2.85
CA PHE A 117 3.03 -4.79 -2.01
C PHE A 117 3.65 -6.09 -1.55
N LYS A 118 3.32 -6.48 -0.32
CA LYS A 118 3.64 -7.79 0.24
C LYS A 118 2.48 -8.73 -0.01
N LEU A 119 2.67 -9.71 -0.88
CA LEU A 119 1.78 -10.85 -1.05
C LEU A 119 2.21 -11.91 -0.03
N GLY A 120 1.31 -12.81 0.37
CA GLY A 120 1.66 -13.90 1.31
C GLY A 120 2.90 -14.69 0.88
N ASP A 121 3.51 -15.44 1.81
CA ASP A 121 4.66 -16.33 1.55
C ASP A 121 5.89 -15.66 0.92
N ARG A 122 6.18 -14.41 1.30
CA ARG A 122 7.35 -13.61 0.85
C ARG A 122 7.32 -13.21 -0.62
N ASN A 123 6.21 -13.40 -1.32
CA ASN A 123 6.06 -12.84 -2.65
C ASN A 123 5.83 -11.32 -2.54
N GLU A 124 6.47 -10.57 -3.41
CA GLU A 124 6.31 -9.12 -3.49
C GLU A 124 5.90 -8.76 -4.91
N ILE A 125 5.06 -7.73 -5.04
CA ILE A 125 4.66 -7.22 -6.34
C ILE A 125 4.81 -5.71 -6.36
N VAL A 126 5.39 -5.19 -7.44
CA VAL A 126 5.58 -3.76 -7.67
C VAL A 126 4.63 -3.33 -8.75
N LYS A 127 3.85 -2.30 -8.46
CA LYS A 127 2.88 -1.77 -9.43
C LYS A 127 2.81 -0.26 -9.36
N LEU A 128 2.72 0.37 -10.53
CA LEU A 128 2.17 1.71 -10.65
C LEU A 128 0.67 1.65 -10.36
N ILE A 129 0.19 2.51 -9.46
CA ILE A 129 -1.21 2.49 -9.04
C ILE A 129 -1.98 3.62 -9.71
N PRO A 130 -2.83 3.32 -10.71
CA PRO A 130 -3.65 4.33 -11.34
C PRO A 130 -4.78 4.79 -10.42
N LYS A 131 -5.38 5.93 -10.80
CA LYS A 131 -6.65 6.36 -10.22
C LYS A 131 -7.75 5.44 -10.72
N GLU A 132 -8.69 5.18 -9.84
CA GLU A 132 -9.78 4.23 -10.02
C GLU A 132 -11.12 4.93 -9.78
N GLU A 133 -12.16 4.51 -10.50
CA GLU A 133 -13.52 4.98 -10.25
C GLU A 133 -14.18 4.18 -9.14
N PHE A 134 -14.82 4.90 -8.23
CA PHE A 134 -15.68 4.39 -7.16
C PHE A 134 -17.10 4.85 -7.45
N ILE A 135 -17.97 3.90 -7.77
CA ILE A 135 -19.33 4.16 -8.22
C ILE A 135 -20.31 3.72 -7.13
N ILE A 136 -21.27 4.59 -6.81
CA ILE A 136 -22.39 4.30 -5.91
C ILE A 136 -23.68 4.61 -6.68
N ASP A 137 -24.57 3.63 -6.80
CA ASP A 137 -25.90 3.84 -7.36
C ASP A 137 -26.80 4.53 -6.31
N ILE A 138 -27.39 5.66 -6.69
CA ILE A 138 -28.32 6.45 -5.87
C ILE A 138 -29.61 5.67 -5.63
N VAL A 139 -30.09 4.98 -6.66
CA VAL A 139 -31.27 4.13 -6.60
C VAL A 139 -30.82 2.68 -6.75
N PRO A 140 -31.07 1.82 -5.74
CA PRO A 140 -30.73 0.41 -5.83
C PRO A 140 -31.35 -0.23 -7.08
N ASN A 141 -30.56 -0.97 -7.84
CA ASN A 141 -30.97 -1.69 -9.06
C ASN A 141 -31.42 -0.83 -10.26
N ALA A 142 -31.21 0.48 -10.22
CA ALA A 142 -31.38 1.34 -11.40
C ALA A 142 -30.01 1.73 -11.95
N SER A 143 -29.40 0.84 -12.74
CA SER A 143 -28.12 1.06 -13.43
C SER A 143 -28.27 2.01 -14.63
N SER A 144 -28.74 3.22 -14.35
CA SER A 144 -28.75 4.35 -15.28
C SER A 144 -27.61 5.30 -14.92
N PRO A 145 -26.84 5.81 -15.89
CA PRO A 145 -25.73 6.74 -15.63
C PRO A 145 -26.15 8.00 -14.86
N SER A 146 -27.40 8.44 -15.01
CA SER A 146 -27.97 9.58 -14.29
C SER A 146 -28.19 9.32 -12.79
N ASN A 147 -28.14 8.06 -12.36
CA ASN A 147 -28.36 7.63 -10.98
C ASN A 147 -27.07 7.20 -10.29
N GLN A 148 -25.90 7.64 -10.76
CA GLN A 148 -24.61 7.24 -10.21
C GLN A 148 -23.84 8.41 -9.63
N ILE A 149 -23.25 8.19 -8.45
CA ILE A 149 -22.22 9.05 -7.88
C ILE A 149 -20.88 8.39 -8.15
N VAL A 150 -20.05 9.06 -8.94
CA VAL A 150 -18.71 8.59 -9.31
C VAL A 150 -17.66 9.43 -8.59
N ARG A 151 -16.65 8.77 -8.02
CA ARG A 151 -15.44 9.38 -7.50
C ARG A 151 -14.22 8.72 -8.13
N THR A 152 -13.36 9.51 -8.76
CA THR A 152 -12.06 9.05 -9.27
C THR A 152 -10.96 9.35 -8.26
N GLN A 153 -10.28 8.33 -7.74
CA GLN A 153 -9.20 8.48 -6.75
C GLN A 153 -8.26 7.26 -6.77
N LEU A 154 -7.04 7.42 -6.27
CA LEU A 154 -6.16 6.29 -5.98
C LEU A 154 -6.85 5.29 -5.03
N PRO A 155 -6.84 3.98 -5.33
CA PRO A 155 -7.38 2.93 -4.47
C PRO A 155 -6.44 2.61 -3.29
N LEU A 156 -5.93 3.65 -2.63
CA LEU A 156 -4.98 3.55 -1.52
C LEU A 156 -5.46 4.34 -0.30
N LEU A 157 -5.17 3.82 0.88
CA LEU A 157 -5.29 4.53 2.17
C LEU A 157 -3.94 4.50 2.89
N LEU A 158 -3.56 5.58 3.56
CA LEU A 158 -2.45 5.54 4.52
C LEU A 158 -2.76 4.50 5.60
N SER A 159 -1.77 3.66 5.94
CA SER A 159 -1.99 2.47 6.75
C SER A 159 -0.99 2.31 7.90
N TRP A 160 -0.40 3.41 8.38
CA TRP A 160 0.36 3.40 9.64
C TRP A 160 -0.53 3.23 10.87
N ALA A 161 -1.77 3.74 10.78
CA ALA A 161 -2.81 3.52 11.77
C ALA A 161 -4.05 3.01 11.03
N MET A 162 -4.70 2.01 11.60
CA MET A 162 -5.92 1.43 11.05
C MET A 162 -6.88 1.01 12.15
N SER A 163 -8.14 0.80 11.81
CA SER A 163 -9.12 0.28 12.76
C SER A 163 -8.84 -1.19 13.06
N ILE A 164 -9.24 -1.64 14.26
CA ILE A 164 -9.14 -3.05 14.65
C ILE A 164 -9.86 -3.96 13.65
N HIS A 165 -11.01 -3.52 13.12
CA HIS A 165 -11.75 -4.24 12.08
C HIS A 165 -10.93 -4.42 10.79
N LYS A 166 -10.18 -3.41 10.37
CA LYS A 166 -9.33 -3.50 9.17
C LYS A 166 -8.07 -4.33 9.41
N ALA A 167 -7.58 -4.40 10.65
CA ALA A 167 -6.46 -5.24 11.03
C ALA A 167 -6.82 -6.73 11.16
N GLN A 168 -8.11 -7.10 11.21
CA GLN A 168 -8.54 -8.49 11.39
C GLN A 168 -7.96 -9.41 10.31
N GLY A 169 -7.34 -10.52 10.73
CA GLY A 169 -6.67 -11.45 9.82
C GLY A 169 -5.22 -11.10 9.50
N GLN A 170 -4.74 -9.90 9.85
CA GLN A 170 -3.34 -9.50 9.61
C GLN A 170 -2.39 -9.94 10.73
N THR A 171 -1.13 -10.10 10.38
CA THR A 171 -0.02 -10.35 11.31
C THR A 171 0.88 -9.11 11.33
N ILE A 172 1.04 -8.47 12.49
CA ILE A 172 1.73 -7.17 12.63
C ILE A 172 2.88 -7.32 13.64
N ASP A 173 4.12 -7.14 13.19
CA ASP A 173 5.30 -7.31 14.04
C ASP A 173 5.41 -6.22 15.13
N ARG A 174 5.32 -4.95 14.75
CA ARG A 174 5.38 -3.81 15.68
C ARG A 174 4.01 -3.15 15.77
N LEU A 175 3.38 -3.25 16.93
CA LEU A 175 1.98 -2.87 17.10
C LEU A 175 1.78 -2.01 18.35
N ARG A 176 1.24 -0.81 18.16
CA ARG A 176 0.72 0.04 19.24
C ARG A 176 -0.81 0.08 19.15
N ILE A 177 -1.49 -0.23 20.24
CA ILE A 177 -2.95 -0.33 20.30
C ILE A 177 -3.49 0.69 21.31
N ASP A 178 -4.46 1.49 20.90
CA ASP A 178 -5.24 2.34 21.82
C ASP A 178 -6.65 1.74 22.01
N LEU A 179 -6.94 1.30 23.25
CA LEU A 179 -8.19 0.64 23.60
C LEU A 179 -9.28 1.60 24.09
N ARG A 180 -9.04 2.92 24.12
CA ARG A 180 -9.96 3.94 24.65
C ARG A 180 -11.34 3.91 23.99
N LYS A 181 -11.40 3.61 22.70
CA LYS A 181 -12.64 3.59 21.89
C LYS A 181 -13.11 2.18 21.56
N VAL A 182 -12.70 1.15 22.31
CA VAL A 182 -13.25 -0.19 22.14
C VAL A 182 -14.68 -0.23 22.66
N PHE A 183 -15.59 -0.76 21.83
CA PHE A 183 -17.02 -0.85 22.12
C PHE A 183 -17.62 -2.25 21.84
N GLU A 184 -17.00 -3.04 20.96
CA GLU A 184 -17.50 -4.38 20.60
C GLU A 184 -16.90 -5.52 21.42
N LYS A 185 -17.72 -6.55 21.68
CA LYS A 185 -17.27 -7.79 22.32
C LYS A 185 -16.23 -8.49 21.43
N GLY A 186 -15.13 -8.95 22.03
CA GLY A 186 -14.04 -9.60 21.28
C GLY A 186 -13.11 -8.66 20.51
N GLN A 187 -13.40 -7.36 20.42
CA GLN A 187 -12.56 -6.40 19.68
C GLN A 187 -11.15 -6.27 20.29
N VAL A 188 -11.03 -6.30 21.61
CA VAL A 188 -9.73 -6.33 22.31
C VAL A 188 -8.93 -7.57 21.91
N TYR A 189 -9.59 -8.74 21.86
CA TYR A 189 -8.96 -9.99 21.46
C TYR A 189 -8.47 -9.95 20.00
N VAL A 190 -9.30 -9.42 19.09
CA VAL A 190 -8.91 -9.25 17.69
C VAL A 190 -7.67 -8.36 17.58
N ALA A 191 -7.61 -7.24 18.30
CA ALA A 191 -6.49 -6.32 18.28
C ALA A 191 -5.19 -6.95 18.81
N LEU A 192 -5.25 -7.59 19.98
CA LEU A 192 -4.09 -8.21 20.62
C LEU A 192 -3.55 -9.40 19.81
N SER A 193 -4.44 -10.21 19.23
CA SER A 193 -4.06 -11.35 18.40
C SER A 193 -3.37 -10.98 17.08
N ARG A 194 -3.23 -9.69 16.75
CA ARG A 194 -2.46 -9.25 15.57
C ARG A 194 -0.96 -9.17 15.86
N ALA A 195 -0.56 -9.01 17.13
CA ALA A 195 0.83 -8.92 17.53
C ALA A 195 1.53 -10.28 17.42
N ILE A 196 2.77 -10.29 16.95
CA ILE A 196 3.62 -11.49 16.92
C ILE A 196 4.39 -11.63 18.22
N ASN A 197 5.04 -10.53 18.64
CA ASN A 197 5.98 -10.49 19.75
C ASN A 197 5.50 -9.51 20.81
N LYS A 198 5.56 -9.91 22.08
CA LYS A 198 5.12 -9.07 23.21
C LYS A 198 6.04 -7.87 23.39
N GLU A 199 7.32 -8.02 23.05
CA GLU A 199 8.37 -7.01 23.14
C GLU A 199 8.10 -5.81 22.21
N HIS A 200 7.38 -6.06 21.11
CA HIS A 200 7.04 -5.05 20.11
C HIS A 200 5.57 -4.58 20.21
N LEU A 201 4.88 -4.97 21.28
CA LEU A 201 3.49 -4.63 21.55
C LEU A 201 3.39 -3.55 22.64
N GLU A 202 2.71 -2.46 22.32
CA GLU A 202 2.35 -1.43 23.28
C GLU A 202 0.84 -1.27 23.38
N ILE A 203 0.31 -1.24 24.61
CA ILE A 203 -1.12 -1.13 24.89
C ILE A 203 -1.38 0.15 25.67
N LEU A 204 -2.28 0.98 25.15
CA LEU A 204 -2.72 2.23 25.78
C LEU A 204 -4.18 2.12 26.22
N ASN A 205 -4.52 2.80 27.32
CA ASN A 205 -5.88 2.91 27.86
C ASN A 205 -6.57 1.55 28.09
N PHE A 206 -5.83 0.60 28.66
CA PHE A 206 -6.34 -0.73 28.99
C PHE A 206 -7.41 -0.66 30.09
N ASP A 207 -8.52 -1.34 29.86
CA ASP A 207 -9.63 -1.46 30.80
C ASP A 207 -10.12 -2.91 30.81
N PRO A 208 -9.87 -3.68 31.90
CA PRO A 208 -10.30 -5.08 32.01
C PRO A 208 -11.80 -5.28 31.79
N HIS A 209 -12.64 -4.29 32.15
CA HIS A 209 -14.09 -4.40 32.02
C HIS A 209 -14.56 -4.42 30.57
N ARG A 210 -13.70 -4.00 29.63
CA ARG A 210 -14.00 -4.03 28.19
C ARG A 210 -13.65 -5.35 27.52
N ILE A 211 -12.96 -6.26 28.22
CA ILE A 211 -12.68 -7.60 27.72
C ILE A 211 -13.90 -8.48 27.96
N THR A 212 -14.82 -8.45 27.00
CA THR A 212 -16.07 -9.20 27.08
C THR A 212 -16.24 -10.12 25.88
N THR A 213 -17.01 -11.20 26.08
CA THR A 213 -17.30 -12.22 25.07
C THR A 213 -18.81 -12.45 25.03
N SER A 214 -19.36 -12.70 23.84
CA SER A 214 -20.78 -13.04 23.70
C SER A 214 -21.11 -14.36 24.42
N GLN A 215 -22.26 -14.39 25.11
CA GLN A 215 -22.74 -15.61 25.77
C GLN A 215 -23.20 -16.66 24.77
N GLU A 216 -23.71 -16.26 23.61
CA GLU A 216 -24.09 -17.16 22.53
C GLU A 216 -22.88 -17.90 21.98
N VAL A 217 -21.77 -17.19 21.74
CA VAL A 217 -20.50 -17.80 21.29
C VAL A 217 -19.99 -18.79 22.34
N LYS A 218 -20.06 -18.44 23.64
CA LYS A 218 -19.69 -19.39 24.71
C LYS A 218 -20.56 -20.65 24.70
N ARG A 219 -21.87 -20.52 24.49
CA ARG A 219 -22.79 -21.67 24.42
C ARG A 219 -22.50 -22.54 23.19
N PHE A 220 -22.24 -21.91 22.04
CA PHE A 220 -21.90 -22.59 20.79
C PHE A 220 -20.62 -23.43 20.94
N TYR A 221 -19.53 -22.84 21.43
CA TYR A 221 -18.26 -23.57 21.61
C TYR A 221 -18.37 -24.71 22.64
N LYS A 222 -19.14 -24.53 23.72
CA LYS A 222 -19.45 -25.64 24.65
C LYS A 222 -20.19 -26.79 23.98
N GLY A 223 -21.07 -26.50 23.02
CA GLY A 223 -21.76 -27.53 22.24
C GLY A 223 -20.81 -28.32 21.33
N LEU A 224 -19.79 -27.67 20.77
CA LEU A 224 -18.77 -28.35 19.94
C LEU A 224 -17.90 -29.31 20.76
N GLU A 225 -17.54 -28.93 22.00
CA GLU A 225 -16.78 -29.80 22.92
C GLU A 225 -17.54 -31.09 23.28
N GLN A 226 -18.88 -31.08 23.21
CA GLN A 226 -19.72 -32.23 23.57
C GLN A 226 -19.92 -33.25 22.42
N VAL A 227 -19.60 -32.90 21.17
CA VAL A 227 -19.84 -33.75 19.99
C VAL A 227 -18.62 -34.65 19.65
N GLN A 228 -17.54 -34.57 20.43
CA GLN A 228 -16.32 -35.39 20.26
C GLN A 228 -16.30 -36.70 21.10
N HIS A 229 -17.45 -37.20 21.54
CA HIS A 229 -17.55 -38.49 22.25
C HIS A 229 -18.60 -39.41 21.62
#